data_AF-A0A929F0Z9-F1
#
_entry.id   AF-A0A929F0Z9-F1
#
_cell.length_a   1.000
_cell.length_b   1.000
_cell.length_c   1.000
_cell.angle_alpha   90.00
_cell.angle_beta   90.00
_cell.angle_gamma   90.00
#
_symmetry.space_group_name_H-M   'P 1'
#
loop_
_entity.id
_entity.type
_entity.pdbx_description
1 polymer ?
#
loop_
_entity_poly.entity_id
_entity_poly.type
_entity_poly.pdbx_seq_one_letter_code
_entity_poly.pdbx_strand_id
1 'polypeptide(L)'
;MTKDKLIHTLKEDLKIKKEIIAVKAMKQAPSDIPQYEGQASPGMCAFVGEILKDGSVWYATKENLGCFEALTGTGTCENMPRDKYMEFMIEQNQSYPMHKNADVLVEYYDKVDDFFKHPKVDGTGIVVGPLLRVDDPDLVLLFVTPHQADILSRARAYLGDFTRGFAGMGGCIFTIRYTFDSGDPSFSTSDTAWRMFAGLDEDELTYTFPYPKLLEIADRIKPTAEYVNGFKSMF
;
A
#
# COMPACT_ATOMS: atom_id res chain seq x y z
N MET A 1 -1.45 9.65 20.19
CA MET A 1 -2.18 8.39 20.44
C MET A 1 -1.17 7.25 20.49
N THR A 2 -1.38 6.17 21.26
CA THR A 2 -0.47 4.99 21.24
C THR A 2 -0.81 4.06 20.07
N LYS A 3 0.15 3.24 19.62
CA LYS A 3 -0.05 2.24 18.56
C LYS A 3 -1.21 1.28 18.86
N ASP A 4 -1.32 0.77 20.09
CA ASP A 4 -2.43 -0.11 20.50
C ASP A 4 -3.79 0.58 20.42
N LYS A 5 -3.86 1.85 20.83
CA LYS A 5 -5.11 2.63 20.73
C LYS A 5 -5.50 2.87 19.27
N LEU A 6 -4.53 3.15 18.40
CA LEU A 6 -4.77 3.28 16.97
C LEU A 6 -5.32 1.98 16.37
N ILE A 7 -4.66 0.85 16.67
CA ILE A 7 -5.10 -0.48 16.21
C ILE A 7 -6.52 -0.76 16.70
N HIS A 8 -6.79 -0.50 17.99
CA HIS A 8 -8.13 -0.64 18.54
C HIS A 8 -9.14 0.24 17.79
N THR A 9 -8.84 1.51 17.53
CA THR A 9 -9.76 2.38 16.80
C THR A 9 -10.01 1.90 15.37
N LEU A 10 -8.99 1.41 14.67
CA LEU A 10 -9.14 0.87 13.31
C LEU A 10 -9.93 -0.44 13.28
N LYS A 11 -9.66 -1.36 14.21
CA LYS A 11 -10.31 -2.68 14.28
C LYS A 11 -11.72 -2.60 14.87
N GLU A 12 -11.90 -1.85 15.95
CA GLU A 12 -13.12 -1.83 16.74
C GLU A 12 -14.04 -0.66 16.42
N ASP A 13 -13.54 0.54 16.17
CA ASP A 13 -14.42 1.68 15.86
C ASP A 13 -14.74 1.73 14.36
N LEU A 14 -13.71 1.58 13.52
CA LEU A 14 -13.86 1.56 12.05
C LEU A 14 -14.25 0.19 11.48
N LYS A 15 -14.13 -0.88 12.28
CA LYS A 15 -14.51 -2.26 11.90
C LYS A 15 -13.69 -2.84 10.75
N ILE A 16 -12.41 -2.48 10.63
CA ILE A 16 -11.51 -3.10 9.64
C ILE A 16 -11.31 -4.57 10.00
N LYS A 17 -11.62 -5.48 9.07
CA LYS A 17 -11.57 -6.92 9.30
C LYS A 17 -10.13 -7.45 9.20
N LYS A 18 -9.48 -7.18 8.07
CA LYS A 18 -8.12 -7.67 7.77
C LYS A 18 -7.06 -7.03 8.65
N GLU A 19 -5.94 -7.72 8.77
CA GLU A 19 -4.78 -7.18 9.50
C GLU A 19 -4.32 -5.85 8.90
N ILE A 20 -3.87 -4.96 9.79
CA ILE A 20 -3.33 -3.65 9.42
C ILE A 20 -1.86 -3.85 9.10
N ILE A 21 -1.47 -3.62 7.85
CA ILE A 21 -0.12 -3.92 7.38
C ILE A 21 0.72 -2.65 7.46
N ALA A 22 1.92 -2.78 8.04
CA ALA A 22 2.94 -1.76 8.08
C ALA A 22 4.03 -2.06 7.04
N VAL A 23 4.54 -0.99 6.42
CA VAL A 23 5.70 -1.04 5.54
C VAL A 23 6.71 0.00 6.03
N LYS A 24 7.96 -0.40 6.14
CA LYS A 24 9.08 0.45 6.54
C LYS A 24 10.25 0.29 5.57
N ALA A 25 10.69 1.39 4.97
CA ALA A 25 11.90 1.43 4.18
C ALA A 25 13.12 1.39 5.10
N MET A 26 14.07 0.50 4.80
CA MET A 26 15.24 0.28 5.64
C MET A 26 16.48 0.86 4.97
N LYS A 27 17.21 1.71 5.69
CA LYS A 27 18.53 2.22 5.25
C LYS A 27 19.64 1.17 5.31
N GLN A 28 19.46 0.18 6.17
CA GLN A 28 20.34 -0.96 6.34
C GLN A 28 19.50 -2.18 6.75
N ALA A 29 19.99 -3.38 6.45
CA ALA A 29 19.31 -4.60 6.86
C ALA A 29 19.09 -4.61 8.40
N PRO A 30 17.87 -4.89 8.88
CA PRO A 30 17.61 -5.02 10.30
C PRO A 30 18.34 -6.23 10.88
N SER A 31 18.81 -6.13 12.13
CA SER A 31 19.49 -7.22 12.83
C SER A 31 18.53 -8.20 13.53
N ASP A 32 17.31 -7.75 13.79
CA ASP A 32 16.31 -8.39 14.64
C ASP A 32 15.09 -8.91 13.87
N ILE A 33 14.96 -8.52 12.59
CA ILE A 33 13.90 -8.99 11.70
C ILE A 33 14.52 -9.92 10.66
N PRO A 34 14.03 -11.17 10.53
CA PRO A 34 14.59 -12.11 9.58
C PRO A 34 14.34 -11.65 8.13
N GLN A 35 15.30 -11.94 7.25
CA GLN A 35 15.09 -11.77 5.82
C GLN A 35 14.11 -12.84 5.32
N TYR A 36 13.23 -12.46 4.40
CA TYR A 36 12.31 -13.39 3.76
C TYR A 36 13.07 -14.47 3.01
N GLU A 37 12.63 -15.72 3.18
CA GLU A 37 13.22 -16.88 2.51
C GLU A 37 12.51 -17.15 1.19
N GLY A 38 13.25 -17.16 0.08
CA GLY A 38 12.70 -17.38 -1.25
C GLY A 38 12.21 -16.11 -1.94
N GLN A 39 11.28 -16.27 -2.89
CA GLN A 39 10.77 -15.20 -3.72
C GLN A 39 9.23 -15.21 -3.76
N ALA A 40 8.64 -14.11 -3.28
CA ALA A 40 7.21 -13.87 -3.39
C ALA A 40 6.86 -13.49 -4.84
N SER A 41 6.00 -14.29 -5.46
CA SER A 41 5.58 -14.13 -6.85
C SER A 41 4.06 -13.87 -6.95
N PRO A 42 3.61 -12.81 -7.65
CA PRO A 42 4.41 -12.00 -8.56
C PRO A 42 5.20 -10.87 -7.89
N GLY A 43 5.05 -10.62 -6.57
CA GLY A 43 5.83 -9.59 -5.88
C GLY A 43 5.19 -9.19 -4.55
N MET A 44 5.22 -7.88 -4.26
CA MET A 44 4.70 -7.32 -3.00
C MET A 44 3.24 -7.70 -2.70
N CYS A 45 2.38 -7.86 -3.71
CA CYS A 45 0.99 -8.30 -3.50
C CYS A 45 0.90 -9.72 -2.91
N ALA A 46 1.71 -10.66 -3.41
CA ALA A 46 1.78 -12.02 -2.85
C ALA A 46 2.42 -12.02 -1.46
N PHE A 47 3.48 -11.23 -1.29
CA PHE A 47 4.17 -11.09 -0.01
C PHE A 47 3.24 -10.56 1.09
N VAL A 48 2.46 -9.51 0.80
CA VAL A 48 1.42 -9.00 1.71
C VAL A 48 0.32 -10.03 1.94
N GLY A 49 -0.08 -10.77 0.91
CA GLY A 49 -1.06 -11.85 1.03
C GLY A 49 -0.63 -12.99 1.96
N GLU A 50 0.66 -13.33 1.99
CA GLU A 50 1.23 -14.32 2.92
C GLU A 50 1.20 -13.78 4.36
N ILE A 51 1.69 -12.55 4.56
CA ILE A 51 1.69 -11.87 5.86
C ILE A 51 0.26 -11.73 6.42
N LEU A 52 -0.73 -11.44 5.57
CA LEU A 52 -2.14 -11.37 5.97
C LEU A 52 -2.69 -12.71 6.48
N LYS A 53 -2.11 -13.85 6.04
CA LYS A 53 -2.55 -15.19 6.44
C LYS A 53 -1.90 -15.66 7.74
N ASP A 54 -0.61 -15.39 7.92
CA ASP A 54 0.17 -15.95 9.03
C ASP A 54 0.62 -14.93 10.09
N GLY A 55 0.43 -13.62 9.84
CA GLY A 55 0.81 -12.55 10.74
C GLY A 55 2.32 -12.37 10.90
N SER A 56 3.12 -12.89 9.96
CA SER A 56 4.58 -12.84 9.98
C SER A 56 5.14 -11.42 9.75
N VAL A 57 6.42 -11.22 10.07
CA VAL A 57 7.15 -9.97 9.79
C VAL A 57 8.47 -10.33 9.15
N TRP A 58 8.80 -9.65 8.06
CA TRP A 58 9.93 -10.01 7.23
C TRP A 58 10.60 -8.77 6.66
N TYR A 59 11.92 -8.87 6.50
CA TYR A 59 12.70 -7.97 5.68
C TYR A 59 12.83 -8.53 4.26
N ALA A 60 12.46 -7.77 3.24
CA ALA A 60 12.52 -8.17 1.84
C ALA A 60 13.38 -7.23 1.02
N THR A 61 14.17 -7.81 0.12
CA THR A 61 15.03 -7.10 -0.84
C THR A 61 14.59 -7.42 -2.28
N LYS A 62 15.35 -6.91 -3.27
CA LYS A 62 15.10 -7.18 -4.69
C LYS A 62 15.10 -8.67 -5.03
N GLU A 63 15.88 -9.47 -4.32
CA GLU A 63 15.95 -10.92 -4.54
C GLU A 63 14.65 -11.62 -4.12
N ASN A 64 13.91 -11.03 -3.19
CA ASN A 64 12.73 -11.63 -2.58
C ASN A 64 11.41 -11.29 -3.29
N LEU A 65 11.36 -10.26 -4.13
CA LEU A 65 10.12 -9.85 -4.81
C LEU A 65 10.27 -10.03 -6.32
N GLY A 66 9.40 -10.86 -6.92
CA GLY A 66 9.39 -11.08 -8.37
C GLY A 66 9.20 -9.78 -9.18
N CYS A 67 8.34 -8.90 -8.65
CA CYS A 67 8.10 -7.54 -9.12
C CYS A 67 8.60 -6.56 -8.04
N PHE A 68 9.53 -5.71 -8.42
CA PHE A 68 10.29 -4.84 -7.52
C PHE A 68 9.68 -3.43 -7.36
N GLU A 69 8.48 -3.19 -7.89
CA GLU A 69 7.78 -1.88 -7.84
C GLU A 69 7.63 -1.31 -6.43
N ALA A 70 7.42 -2.15 -5.41
CA ALA A 70 7.34 -1.68 -4.03
C ALA A 70 8.69 -1.17 -3.51
N LEU A 71 9.81 -1.74 -3.98
CA LEU A 71 11.16 -1.35 -3.55
C LEU A 71 11.61 -0.07 -4.26
N THR A 72 11.38 0.02 -5.57
CA THR A 72 11.63 1.26 -6.32
C THR A 72 10.67 2.38 -5.90
N GLY A 73 9.44 2.02 -5.50
CA GLY A 73 8.45 2.94 -4.93
C GLY A 73 8.77 3.44 -3.53
N THR A 74 9.75 2.85 -2.83
CA THR A 74 10.18 3.27 -1.49
C THR A 74 11.65 3.69 -1.43
N GLY A 75 12.33 3.81 -2.58
CA GLY A 75 13.74 4.19 -2.62
C GLY A 75 14.71 3.13 -2.08
N THR A 76 14.28 1.88 -1.98
CA THR A 76 15.11 0.78 -1.44
C THR A 76 15.70 -0.13 -2.52
N CYS A 77 15.49 0.23 -3.78
CA CYS A 77 16.07 -0.43 -4.94
C CYS A 77 16.23 0.58 -6.08
N GLU A 78 17.34 0.49 -6.81
CA GLU A 78 17.54 1.21 -8.06
C GLU A 78 16.51 0.82 -9.11
N ASN A 79 16.06 1.80 -9.88
CA ASN A 79 15.26 1.55 -11.08
C ASN A 79 16.09 0.81 -12.11
N MET A 80 15.43 -0.08 -12.86
CA MET A 80 16.05 -0.64 -14.06
C MET A 80 16.20 0.46 -15.12
N PRO A 81 17.20 0.36 -16.01
CA PRO A 81 17.22 1.13 -17.24
C PRO A 81 15.87 1.03 -17.96
N ARG A 82 15.39 2.14 -18.55
CA ARG A 82 14.01 2.23 -19.08
C ARG A 82 13.68 1.13 -20.10
N ASP A 83 14.61 0.81 -20.98
CA ASP A 83 14.49 -0.27 -21.96
C ASP A 83 14.29 -1.64 -21.28
N LYS A 84 15.10 -1.94 -20.26
CA LYS A 84 14.99 -3.17 -19.47
C LYS A 84 13.73 -3.24 -18.62
N TYR A 85 13.32 -2.10 -18.08
CA TYR A 85 12.07 -1.99 -17.36
C TYR A 85 10.86 -2.27 -18.27
N MET A 86 10.85 -1.71 -19.48
CA MET A 86 9.77 -1.97 -20.46
C MET A 86 9.79 -3.41 -20.97
N GLU A 87 10.95 -4.01 -21.22
CA GLU A 87 11.06 -5.45 -21.53
C GLU A 87 10.39 -6.28 -20.42
N PHE A 88 10.72 -6.00 -19.16
CA PHE A 88 10.12 -6.67 -18.01
C PHE A 88 8.61 -6.46 -17.92
N MET A 89 8.11 -5.22 -18.07
CA MET A 89 6.67 -4.94 -17.98
C MET A 89 5.88 -5.56 -19.15
N ILE A 90 6.47 -5.64 -20.34
CA ILE A 90 5.88 -6.32 -21.49
C ILE A 90 5.75 -7.83 -21.21
N GLU A 91 6.78 -8.46 -20.62
CA GLU A 91 6.73 -9.87 -20.20
C GLU A 91 5.66 -10.10 -19.12
N GLN A 92 5.58 -9.21 -18.12
CA GLN A 92 4.51 -9.26 -17.12
C GLN A 92 3.12 -9.15 -17.76
N ASN A 93 2.96 -8.28 -18.76
CA ASN A 93 1.71 -8.11 -19.49
C ASN A 93 1.33 -9.32 -20.36
N GLN A 94 2.27 -10.18 -20.73
CA GLN A 94 1.95 -11.45 -21.41
C GLN A 94 1.36 -12.49 -20.43
N SER A 95 1.84 -12.46 -19.18
CA SER A 95 1.37 -13.36 -18.11
C SER A 95 0.04 -12.87 -17.53
N TYR A 96 -0.12 -11.55 -17.41
CA TYR A 96 -1.31 -10.88 -16.93
C TYR A 96 -1.68 -9.78 -17.94
N PRO A 97 -2.55 -10.06 -18.92
CA PRO A 97 -2.90 -9.09 -19.97
C PRO A 97 -3.70 -7.92 -19.38
N MET A 98 -2.98 -6.87 -19.01
CA MET A 98 -3.49 -5.62 -18.44
C MET A 98 -3.65 -4.54 -19.50
N HIS A 99 -2.81 -4.59 -20.54
CA HIS A 99 -2.76 -3.63 -21.64
C HIS A 99 -2.94 -4.36 -22.97
N LYS A 100 -3.60 -3.68 -23.92
CA LYS A 100 -3.93 -4.23 -25.25
C LYS A 100 -2.71 -4.73 -26.02
N ASN A 101 -1.59 -4.02 -25.92
CA ASN A 101 -0.33 -4.33 -26.59
C ASN A 101 0.83 -3.56 -25.91
N ALA A 102 2.07 -3.80 -26.37
CA ALA A 102 3.27 -3.17 -25.84
C ALA A 102 3.24 -1.63 -25.97
N ASP A 103 2.78 -1.08 -27.10
CA ASP A 103 2.77 0.38 -27.31
C ASP A 103 1.86 1.09 -26.29
N VAL A 104 0.67 0.55 -26.03
CA VAL A 104 -0.27 1.08 -25.02
C VAL A 104 0.28 0.91 -23.61
N LEU A 105 1.03 -0.16 -23.35
CA LEU A 105 1.73 -0.34 -22.08
C LEU A 105 2.77 0.75 -21.87
N VAL A 106 3.64 0.99 -22.87
CA VAL A 106 4.67 2.03 -22.79
C VAL A 106 4.04 3.40 -22.55
N GLU A 107 2.99 3.76 -23.31
CA GLU A 107 2.26 5.02 -23.12
C GLU A 107 1.67 5.15 -21.70
N TYR A 108 1.19 4.03 -21.12
CA TYR A 108 0.67 4.01 -19.76
C TYR A 108 1.77 4.34 -18.74
N TYR A 109 2.92 3.66 -18.82
CA TYR A 109 4.03 3.89 -17.88
C TYR A 109 4.69 5.26 -18.07
N ASP A 110 4.74 5.79 -19.29
CA ASP A 110 5.20 7.17 -19.53
C ASP A 110 4.30 8.16 -18.77
N LYS A 111 2.96 8.00 -18.83
CA LYS A 111 2.02 8.85 -18.08
C LYS A 111 2.19 8.71 -16.57
N VAL A 112 2.46 7.50 -16.08
CA VAL A 112 2.70 7.27 -14.64
C VAL A 112 3.96 8.00 -14.18
N ASP A 113 5.06 7.87 -14.93
CA ASP A 113 6.35 8.46 -14.58
C ASP A 113 6.35 9.99 -14.71
N ASP A 114 5.54 10.55 -15.61
CA ASP A 114 5.29 11.99 -15.69
C ASP A 114 4.46 12.52 -14.51
N PHE A 115 3.59 11.68 -13.93
CA PHE A 115 2.64 12.11 -12.90
C PHE A 115 3.22 12.16 -11.48
N PHE A 116 4.08 11.21 -11.09
CA PHE A 116 4.88 11.32 -9.86
C PHE A 116 6.24 10.65 -9.99
N LYS A 117 7.20 11.11 -9.20
CA LYS A 117 8.60 10.70 -9.31
C LYS A 117 8.86 9.41 -8.54
N HIS A 118 10.03 8.83 -8.79
CA HIS A 118 10.59 7.83 -7.91
C HIS A 118 11.28 8.53 -6.73
N PRO A 119 11.14 8.00 -5.50
CA PRO A 119 11.93 8.44 -4.38
C PRO A 119 13.44 8.30 -4.67
N LYS A 120 14.25 9.11 -3.99
CA LYS A 120 15.70 8.94 -4.02
C LYS A 120 16.06 7.57 -3.45
N VAL A 121 17.00 6.88 -4.10
CA VAL A 121 17.52 5.60 -3.60
C VAL A 121 18.45 5.85 -2.43
N ASP A 122 18.06 5.39 -1.25
CA ASP A 122 18.87 5.45 -0.03
C ASP A 122 18.63 4.28 0.94
N GLY A 123 17.94 3.22 0.49
CA GLY A 123 17.63 2.03 1.28
C GLY A 123 18.16 0.71 0.71
N THR A 124 18.06 -0.35 1.51
CA THR A 124 18.53 -1.71 1.19
C THR A 124 17.38 -2.72 1.00
N GLY A 125 16.20 -2.42 1.52
CA GLY A 125 15.00 -3.24 1.41
C GLY A 125 13.87 -2.68 2.26
N ILE A 126 12.76 -3.43 2.36
CA ILE A 126 11.59 -3.05 3.16
C ILE A 126 11.32 -4.08 4.25
N VAL A 127 10.89 -3.61 5.42
CA VAL A 127 10.24 -4.44 6.43
C VAL A 127 8.74 -4.37 6.22
N VAL A 128 8.08 -5.53 6.20
CA VAL A 128 6.63 -5.64 6.04
C VAL A 128 6.08 -6.60 7.09
N GLY A 129 4.97 -6.24 7.72
CA GLY A 129 4.32 -7.07 8.73
C GLY A 129 3.10 -6.39 9.36
N PRO A 130 2.43 -7.03 10.32
CA PRO A 130 1.37 -6.40 11.10
C PRO A 130 1.87 -5.13 11.79
N LEU A 131 1.05 -4.08 11.81
CA LEU A 131 1.39 -2.78 12.41
C LEU A 131 1.88 -2.92 13.85
N LEU A 132 1.29 -3.83 14.63
CA LEU A 132 1.72 -4.08 16.01
C LEU A 132 3.21 -4.46 16.10
N ARG A 133 3.71 -5.22 15.13
CA ARG A 133 5.06 -5.82 15.11
C ARG A 133 6.11 -4.97 14.41
N VAL A 134 5.73 -3.87 13.78
CA VAL A 134 6.65 -2.95 13.10
C VAL A 134 6.67 -1.63 13.87
N ASP A 135 7.85 -1.20 14.29
CA ASP A 135 8.03 0.07 14.98
C ASP A 135 8.30 1.20 14.01
N ASP A 136 7.63 2.34 14.24
CA ASP A 136 7.71 3.55 13.43
C ASP A 136 7.71 3.26 11.92
N PRO A 137 6.64 2.64 11.38
CA PRO A 137 6.56 2.38 9.95
C PRO A 137 6.41 3.67 9.16
N ASP A 138 6.84 3.66 7.90
CA ASP A 138 6.64 4.79 7.00
C ASP A 138 5.20 4.81 6.50
N LEU A 139 4.68 3.64 6.13
CA LEU A 139 3.35 3.46 5.56
C LEU A 139 2.52 2.45 6.36
N VAL A 140 1.20 2.66 6.34
CA VAL A 140 0.19 1.75 6.84
C VAL A 140 -0.83 1.49 5.74
N LEU A 141 -0.97 0.22 5.36
CA LEU A 141 -1.92 -0.26 4.37
C LEU A 141 -3.16 -0.80 5.09
N LEU A 142 -4.31 -0.25 4.71
CA LEU A 142 -5.63 -0.63 5.23
C LEU A 142 -6.43 -1.25 4.09
N PHE A 143 -7.01 -2.43 4.33
CA PHE A 143 -7.98 -3.06 3.43
C PHE A 143 -9.36 -2.73 3.94
N VAL A 144 -10.06 -1.84 3.23
CA VAL A 144 -11.28 -1.19 3.72
C VAL A 144 -12.35 -1.23 2.66
N THR A 145 -13.61 -1.19 3.08
CA THR A 145 -14.75 -0.96 2.19
C THR A 145 -14.83 0.51 1.76
N PRO A 146 -15.53 0.86 0.66
CA PRO A 146 -15.82 2.25 0.31
C PRO A 146 -16.47 3.04 1.45
N HIS A 147 -17.31 2.40 2.26
CA HIS A 147 -17.94 3.02 3.44
C HIS A 147 -16.91 3.43 4.50
N GLN A 148 -15.93 2.56 4.77
CA GLN A 148 -14.84 2.86 5.69
C GLN A 148 -13.87 3.90 5.12
N ALA A 149 -13.63 3.87 3.81
CA ALA A 149 -12.83 4.88 3.13
C ALA A 149 -13.47 6.27 3.17
N ASP A 150 -14.81 6.38 3.09
CA ASP A 150 -15.54 7.63 3.29
C ASP A 150 -15.32 8.18 4.71
N ILE A 151 -15.42 7.33 5.73
CA ILE A 151 -15.15 7.72 7.13
C ILE A 151 -13.74 8.29 7.28
N LEU A 152 -12.72 7.59 6.75
CA LEU A 152 -11.32 8.04 6.82
C LEU A 152 -11.10 9.35 6.05
N SER A 153 -11.71 9.49 4.88
CA SER A 153 -11.61 10.71 4.05
C SER A 153 -12.32 11.90 4.70
N ARG A 154 -13.45 11.68 5.39
CA ARG A 154 -14.11 12.73 6.19
C ARG A 154 -13.29 13.13 7.41
N ALA A 155 -12.63 12.17 8.07
CA ALA A 155 -11.73 12.46 9.18
C ALA A 155 -10.55 13.35 8.73
N ARG A 156 -10.02 13.13 7.52
CA ARG A 156 -9.05 14.03 6.85
C ARG A 156 -9.64 15.40 6.52
N ALA A 157 -10.83 15.44 5.92
CA ALA A 157 -11.52 16.68 5.55
C ALA A 157 -11.80 17.59 6.75
N TYR A 158 -11.97 17.01 7.95
CA TYR A 158 -12.07 17.77 9.20
C TYR A 158 -10.83 18.63 9.48
N LEU A 159 -9.65 18.20 9.03
CA LEU A 159 -8.39 18.95 9.12
C LEU A 159 -8.20 19.95 7.97
N GLY A 160 -9.18 20.07 7.05
CA GLY A 160 -9.05 20.87 5.83
C GLY A 160 -8.19 20.20 4.75
N ASP A 161 -7.93 18.89 4.86
CA ASP A 161 -7.10 18.11 3.95
C ASP A 161 -7.95 17.10 3.14
N PHE A 162 -7.41 16.56 2.06
CA PHE A 162 -8.11 15.62 1.18
C PHE A 162 -7.23 14.41 0.81
N THR A 163 -7.86 13.31 0.41
CA THR A 163 -7.13 12.12 -0.05
C THR A 163 -7.36 11.93 -1.54
N ARG A 164 -6.30 11.54 -2.26
CA ARG A 164 -6.40 11.22 -3.69
C ARG A 164 -6.81 9.75 -3.88
N GLY A 165 -7.81 9.54 -4.72
CA GLY A 165 -8.22 8.21 -5.19
C GLY A 165 -7.60 7.88 -6.54
N PHE A 166 -7.18 6.63 -6.72
CA PHE A 166 -6.61 6.13 -7.97
C PHE A 166 -7.35 4.90 -8.48
N ALA A 167 -7.63 4.91 -9.79
CA ALA A 167 -7.97 3.73 -10.56
C ALA A 167 -6.90 3.57 -11.65
N GLY A 168 -6.27 2.41 -11.74
CA GLY A 168 -5.14 2.18 -12.63
C GLY A 168 -4.49 0.82 -12.40
N MET A 169 -3.55 0.47 -13.27
CA MET A 169 -2.75 -0.75 -13.21
C MET A 169 -1.44 -0.48 -12.48
N GLY A 170 -1.03 -1.37 -11.57
CA GLY A 170 0.12 -1.17 -10.69
C GLY A 170 -0.29 -0.84 -9.26
N GLY A 171 -0.70 -1.86 -8.49
CA GLY A 171 -1.07 -1.69 -7.08
C GLY A 171 -0.02 -0.91 -6.29
N CYS A 172 1.24 -1.35 -6.34
CA CYS A 172 2.36 -0.70 -5.63
C CYS A 172 2.60 0.75 -6.07
N ILE A 173 2.35 1.08 -7.34
CA ILE A 173 2.55 2.43 -7.88
C ILE A 173 1.60 3.42 -7.17
N PHE A 174 0.32 3.06 -7.03
CA PHE A 174 -0.68 3.96 -6.43
C PHE A 174 -0.84 3.81 -4.92
N THR A 175 -0.63 2.62 -4.37
CA THR A 175 -0.81 2.34 -2.94
C THR A 175 0.48 2.50 -2.14
N ILE A 176 1.66 2.45 -2.76
CA ILE A 176 2.94 2.56 -2.05
C ILE A 176 3.72 3.78 -2.55
N ARG A 177 4.12 3.82 -3.83
CA ARG A 177 5.02 4.86 -4.37
C ARG A 177 4.45 6.26 -4.20
N TYR A 178 3.21 6.51 -4.63
CA TYR A 178 2.58 7.82 -4.45
C TYR A 178 2.62 8.28 -2.99
N THR A 179 2.18 7.41 -2.07
CA THR A 179 2.05 7.76 -0.66
C THR A 179 3.39 7.99 0.02
N PHE A 180 4.39 7.20 -0.35
CA PHE A 180 5.76 7.34 0.15
C PHE A 180 6.43 8.62 -0.36
N ASP A 181 6.34 8.90 -1.66
CA ASP A 181 7.01 10.06 -2.28
C ASP A 181 6.34 11.38 -1.91
N SER A 182 5.00 11.44 -1.96
CA SER A 182 4.25 12.66 -1.67
C SER A 182 4.10 12.96 -0.17
N GLY A 183 4.16 11.94 0.67
CA GLY A 183 3.77 12.07 2.08
C GLY A 183 2.28 12.31 2.29
N ASP A 184 1.45 12.08 1.27
CA ASP A 184 0.00 12.17 1.32
C ASP A 184 -0.65 10.80 1.15
N PRO A 185 -1.69 10.47 1.93
CA PRO A 185 -2.40 9.21 1.78
C PRO A 185 -3.12 9.10 0.42
N SER A 186 -3.36 7.85 0.02
CA SER A 186 -4.11 7.52 -1.19
C SER A 186 -4.99 6.29 -0.96
N PHE A 187 -6.06 6.19 -1.74
CA PHE A 187 -6.81 4.94 -1.86
C PHE A 187 -6.87 4.49 -3.31
N SER A 188 -6.95 3.19 -3.53
CA SER A 188 -7.07 2.63 -4.87
C SER A 188 -7.99 1.41 -4.91
N THR A 189 -8.74 1.30 -6.00
CA THR A 189 -9.44 0.07 -6.37
C THR A 189 -8.48 -1.10 -6.56
N SER A 190 -7.18 -0.81 -6.69
CA SER A 190 -6.10 -1.76 -6.95
C SER A 190 -6.24 -2.44 -8.32
N ASP A 191 -5.16 -3.07 -8.78
CA ASP A 191 -5.15 -3.86 -10.01
C ASP A 191 -5.50 -5.32 -9.74
N THR A 192 -5.69 -6.10 -10.82
CA THR A 192 -6.05 -7.53 -10.71
C THR A 192 -5.04 -8.32 -9.89
N ALA A 193 -3.74 -8.08 -10.07
CA ALA A 193 -2.71 -8.80 -9.33
C ALA A 193 -2.77 -8.48 -7.84
N TRP A 194 -2.83 -7.21 -7.45
CA TRP A 194 -2.94 -6.82 -6.06
C TRP A 194 -4.21 -7.37 -5.42
N ARG A 195 -5.36 -7.24 -6.10
CA ARG A 195 -6.63 -7.81 -5.61
C ARG A 195 -6.53 -9.31 -5.38
N MET A 196 -6.00 -10.06 -6.35
CA MET A 196 -5.91 -11.52 -6.27
C MET A 196 -4.93 -11.99 -5.20
N PHE A 197 -3.70 -11.47 -5.21
CA PHE A 197 -2.60 -12.02 -4.40
C PHE A 197 -2.57 -11.46 -2.98
N ALA A 198 -2.91 -10.18 -2.77
CA ALA A 198 -3.15 -9.67 -1.41
C ALA A 198 -4.54 -10.10 -0.88
N GLY A 199 -5.35 -10.72 -1.73
CA GLY A 199 -6.60 -11.38 -1.37
C GLY A 199 -7.73 -10.43 -1.01
N LEU A 200 -7.86 -9.27 -1.67
CA LEU A 200 -8.94 -8.30 -1.45
C LEU A 200 -10.32 -8.91 -1.72
N ASP A 201 -11.27 -8.61 -0.84
CA ASP A 201 -12.68 -8.95 -1.07
C ASP A 201 -13.28 -8.06 -2.16
N GLU A 202 -14.42 -8.46 -2.75
CA GLU A 202 -15.08 -7.72 -3.84
C GLU A 202 -15.41 -6.27 -3.46
N ASP A 203 -15.83 -6.05 -2.22
CA ASP A 203 -16.20 -4.74 -1.68
C ASP A 203 -15.03 -4.02 -1.00
N GLU A 204 -13.80 -4.51 -1.13
CA GLU A 204 -12.62 -3.87 -0.56
C GLU A 204 -11.81 -3.05 -1.58
N LEU A 205 -11.16 -2.02 -1.04
CA LEU A 205 -10.11 -1.23 -1.66
C LEU A 205 -8.91 -1.15 -0.71
N THR A 206 -7.73 -0.79 -1.24
CA THR A 206 -6.55 -0.53 -0.41
C THR A 206 -6.42 0.97 -0.19
N TYR A 207 -6.34 1.37 1.08
CA TYR A 207 -6.12 2.75 1.53
C TYR A 207 -4.81 2.79 2.28
N THR A 208 -3.82 3.50 1.74
CA THR A 208 -2.52 3.64 2.37
C THR A 208 -2.36 5.02 2.99
N PHE A 209 -1.81 5.05 4.20
CA PHE A 209 -1.43 6.27 4.89
C PHE A 209 0.06 6.30 5.16
N PRO A 210 0.71 7.47 5.08
CA PRO A 210 1.91 7.72 5.86
C PRO A 210 1.55 7.60 7.34
N TYR A 211 2.34 6.87 8.12
CA TYR A 211 1.99 6.58 9.51
C TYR A 211 1.72 7.84 10.36
N PRO A 212 2.51 8.93 10.27
CA PRO A 212 2.22 10.17 10.99
C PRO A 212 0.86 10.78 10.62
N LYS A 213 0.47 10.72 9.34
CA LYS A 213 -0.82 11.25 8.85
C LYS A 213 -2.01 10.45 9.34
N LEU A 214 -1.84 9.14 9.54
CA LEU A 214 -2.87 8.32 10.16
C LEU A 214 -3.05 8.68 11.65
N LEU A 215 -1.95 8.97 12.36
CA LEU A 215 -1.99 9.40 13.75
C LEU A 215 -2.67 10.76 13.93
N GLU A 216 -2.51 11.69 12.97
CA GLU A 216 -3.17 13.01 12.97
C GLU A 216 -4.69 12.93 12.98
N ILE A 217 -5.29 11.90 12.35
CA ILE A 217 -6.75 11.74 12.26
C ILE A 217 -7.34 10.73 13.25
N ALA A 218 -6.50 10.04 14.02
CA ALA A 218 -6.90 8.84 14.74
C ALA A 218 -8.01 9.09 15.77
N ASP A 219 -7.99 10.23 16.46
CA ASP A 219 -9.03 10.63 17.42
C ASP A 219 -10.34 11.08 16.74
N ARG A 220 -10.31 11.35 15.43
CA ARG A 220 -11.47 11.69 14.61
C ARG A 220 -12.15 10.48 13.98
N ILE A 221 -11.51 9.32 13.94
CA ILE A 221 -12.06 8.12 13.27
C ILE A 221 -13.37 7.68 13.93
N LYS A 222 -13.37 7.45 15.25
CA LYS A 222 -14.56 7.02 16.00
C LYS A 222 -15.75 8.00 15.87
N PRO A 223 -15.63 9.29 16.21
CA PRO A 223 -16.77 10.21 16.13
C PRO A 223 -17.27 10.37 14.68
N THR A 224 -16.37 10.28 13.68
CA THR A 224 -16.78 10.27 12.28
C THR A 224 -17.53 9.00 11.91
N ALA A 225 -17.07 7.84 12.38
CA ALA A 225 -17.75 6.57 12.16
C ALA A 225 -19.16 6.55 12.78
N GLU A 226 -19.31 7.02 14.02
CA GLU A 226 -20.61 7.15 14.70
C GLU A 226 -21.56 8.07 13.93
N TYR A 227 -21.06 9.24 13.50
CA TYR A 227 -21.83 10.18 12.69
C TYR A 227 -22.30 9.58 11.35
N VAL A 228 -21.37 9.00 10.58
CA VAL A 228 -21.66 8.42 9.26
C VAL A 228 -22.61 7.22 9.40
N ASN A 229 -22.39 6.36 10.39
CA ASN A 229 -23.26 5.20 10.62
C ASN A 229 -24.65 5.59 11.14
N GLY A 230 -24.78 6.73 11.83
CA GLY A 230 -26.08 7.26 12.26
C GLY A 230 -27.06 7.50 11.11
N PHE A 231 -26.58 7.82 9.90
CA PHE A 231 -27.44 7.95 8.73
C PHE A 231 -28.05 6.62 8.27
N LYS A 232 -27.39 5.48 8.50
CA LYS A 232 -27.95 4.17 8.16
C LYS A 232 -29.19 3.82 8.99
N SER A 233 -29.35 4.42 10.17
CA SER A 233 -30.56 4.25 10.98
C SER A 233 -31.71 5.19 10.62
N MET A 234 -31.48 6.15 9.71
CA MET A 234 -32.52 7.11 9.29
C MET A 234 -33.31 6.67 8.05
N PHE A 235 -32.84 5.64 7.34
CA PHE A 235 -33.43 5.09 6.12
C PHE A 235 -33.58 3.58 6.25
#